data_AF-A0A7X2PIA0-F1
#
_entry.id   AF-A0A7X2PIA0-F1
#
_cell.length_a   1.000
_cell.length_b   1.000
_cell.length_c   1.000
_cell.angle_alpha   90.00
_cell.angle_beta   90.00
_cell.angle_gamma   90.00
#
_symmetry.space_group_name_H-M   'P 1'
#
loop_
_entity.id
_entity.type
_entity.pdbx_description
1 polymer ?
#
loop_
_entity_poly.entity_id
_entity_poly.type
_entity_poly.pdbx_seq_one_letter_code
_entity_poly.pdbx_strand_id
1 'polypeptide(L)'
;MPDIRHSPLLLAASVALCFASAKSDRGKYLVEEVARCQECHTPKLPDGSFDKTKWLKGAVLNIQPLEPIKGWHKTSPDLNPGSRLWERWKEEGMLNYFKTGLTPAGKKADAPMPTYTLAPEDAEAVVEYLKSLK
;
A
#
# COMPACT_ATOMS: atom_id res chain seq x y z
N MET A 1 -0.86 52.98 -17.86
CA MET A 1 -1.62 51.72 -17.89
C MET A 1 -0.61 50.59 -17.75
N PRO A 2 -0.52 49.86 -16.63
CA PRO A 2 0.48 48.80 -16.49
C PRO A 2 -0.05 47.49 -17.10
N ASP A 3 0.79 46.88 -17.94
CA ASP A 3 0.59 45.58 -18.57
C ASP A 3 0.55 44.45 -17.53
N ILE A 4 -0.58 43.74 -17.46
CA ILE A 4 -0.72 42.51 -16.67
C ILE A 4 -0.18 41.34 -17.49
N ARG A 5 1.12 41.08 -17.37
CA ARG A 5 1.73 39.82 -17.82
C ARG A 5 1.30 38.72 -16.85
N HIS A 6 0.27 37.96 -17.22
CA HIS A 6 -0.14 36.76 -16.51
C HIS A 6 0.99 35.72 -16.58
N SER A 7 1.66 35.49 -15.45
CA SER A 7 2.76 34.53 -15.36
C SER A 7 2.21 33.10 -15.40
N PRO A 8 2.56 32.28 -16.41
CA PRO A 8 2.00 30.93 -16.59
C PRO A 8 2.43 29.93 -15.51
N LEU A 9 3.40 30.32 -14.66
CA LEU A 9 3.99 29.44 -13.64
C LEU A 9 3.04 29.09 -12.48
N LEU A 10 2.09 29.99 -12.15
CA LEU A 10 1.15 29.79 -11.05
C LEU A 10 0.05 28.76 -11.36
N LEU A 11 -0.29 28.57 -12.64
CA LEU A 11 -1.34 27.64 -13.06
C LEU A 11 -0.83 26.18 -13.07
N ALA A 12 0.43 25.96 -13.45
CA ALA A 12 1.02 24.63 -13.56
C ALA A 12 1.22 23.95 -12.18
N ALA A 13 1.62 24.72 -11.17
CA ALA A 13 1.84 24.20 -9.81
C ALA A 13 0.55 23.69 -9.14
N SER A 14 -0.57 24.38 -9.38
CA SER A 14 -1.88 24.04 -8.79
C SER A 14 -2.44 22.72 -9.34
N VAL A 15 -2.21 22.46 -10.63
CA VAL A 15 -2.66 21.25 -11.31
C VAL A 15 -1.87 20.02 -10.84
N ALA A 16 -0.55 20.12 -10.72
CA ALA A 16 0.31 19.02 -10.27
C ALA A 16 -0.03 18.53 -8.85
N LEU A 17 -0.33 19.45 -7.92
CA LEU A 17 -0.73 19.09 -6.56
C LEU A 17 -2.06 18.33 -6.52
N CYS A 18 -3.03 18.71 -7.36
CA CYS A 18 -4.33 18.05 -7.45
C CYS A 18 -4.21 16.61 -7.98
N PHE A 19 -3.37 16.39 -9.00
CA PHE A 19 -3.10 15.04 -9.52
C PHE A 19 -2.38 14.13 -8.51
N ALA A 20 -1.43 14.67 -7.74
CA ALA A 20 -0.77 13.89 -6.67
C ALA A 20 -1.75 13.50 -5.56
N SER A 21 -2.64 14.41 -5.14
CA SER A 21 -3.72 14.12 -4.19
C SER A 21 -4.65 13.02 -4.72
N ALA A 22 -5.11 13.15 -5.97
CA ALA A 22 -6.01 12.17 -6.57
C ALA A 22 -5.40 10.76 -6.67
N LYS A 23 -4.10 10.65 -6.95
CA LYS A 23 -3.39 9.37 -6.96
C LYS A 23 -3.26 8.77 -5.56
N SER A 24 -2.94 9.58 -4.55
CA SER A 24 -2.88 9.14 -3.16
C SER A 24 -4.24 8.68 -2.64
N ASP A 25 -5.30 9.43 -2.92
CA ASP A 25 -6.68 9.08 -2.55
C ASP A 25 -7.14 7.78 -3.21
N ARG A 26 -6.81 7.59 -4.49
CA ARG A 26 -7.05 6.33 -5.21
C ARG A 26 -6.32 5.17 -4.55
N GLY A 27 -5.04 5.35 -4.20
CA GLY A 27 -4.24 4.35 -3.51
C GLY A 27 -4.83 3.96 -2.17
N LYS A 28 -5.21 4.97 -1.37
CA LYS A 28 -5.88 4.76 -0.08
C LYS A 28 -7.16 3.96 -0.23
N TYR A 29 -8.02 4.32 -1.19
CA TYR A 29 -9.26 3.60 -1.47
C TYR A 29 -8.99 2.12 -1.83
N LEU A 30 -8.00 1.86 -2.69
CA LEU A 30 -7.64 0.49 -3.07
C LEU A 30 -7.12 -0.32 -1.87
N VAL A 31 -6.28 0.29 -1.02
CA VAL A 31 -5.69 -0.38 0.15
C VAL A 31 -6.73 -0.62 1.25
N GLU A 32 -7.53 0.39 1.58
CA GLU A 32 -8.38 0.37 2.78
C GLU A 32 -9.78 -0.18 2.52
N GLU A 33 -10.36 0.10 1.36
CA GLU A 33 -11.75 -0.26 1.07
C GLU A 33 -11.87 -1.49 0.18
N VAL A 34 -11.02 -1.59 -0.86
CA VAL A 34 -11.08 -2.70 -1.82
C VAL A 34 -10.33 -3.93 -1.33
N ALA A 35 -9.03 -3.78 -1.03
CA ALA A 35 -8.18 -4.88 -0.59
C ALA A 35 -8.25 -5.13 0.93
N ARG A 36 -8.71 -4.14 1.70
CA ARG A 36 -8.82 -4.17 3.17
C ARG A 36 -7.53 -4.64 3.85
N CYS A 37 -6.38 -4.12 3.40
CA CYS A 37 -5.06 -4.53 3.88
C CYS A 37 -4.92 -4.45 5.41
N GLN A 38 -5.62 -3.49 6.05
CA GLN A 38 -5.65 -3.30 7.49
C GLN A 38 -6.17 -4.51 8.27
N GLU A 39 -7.03 -5.35 7.68
CA GLU A 39 -7.55 -6.56 8.36
C GLU A 39 -6.43 -7.55 8.70
N CYS A 40 -5.41 -7.62 7.83
CA CYS A 40 -4.25 -8.49 8.03
C CYS A 40 -3.04 -7.72 8.57
N HIS A 41 -2.85 -6.45 8.20
CA HIS A 41 -1.63 -5.68 8.48
C HIS A 41 -1.77 -4.65 9.59
N THR A 42 -2.88 -4.59 10.32
CA THR A 42 -3.03 -3.71 11.49
C THR A 42 -3.42 -4.53 12.71
N PRO A 43 -2.73 -4.41 13.85
CA PRO A 43 -3.12 -5.13 15.05
C PRO A 43 -4.48 -4.62 15.57
N LYS A 44 -5.25 -5.50 16.20
CA LYS A 44 -6.52 -5.13 16.85
C LYS A 44 -6.30 -4.93 18.36
N LEU A 45 -7.02 -3.96 18.93
CA LEU A 45 -7.11 -3.72 20.36
C LEU A 45 -7.99 -4.80 21.04
N PRO A 46 -8.03 -4.88 22.37
CA PRO A 46 -8.85 -5.88 23.08
C PRO A 46 -10.35 -5.83 22.76
N ASP A 47 -10.86 -4.67 22.33
CA ASP A 47 -12.25 -4.47 21.89
C ASP A 47 -12.50 -4.89 20.43
N GLY A 48 -11.47 -5.39 19.74
CA GLY A 48 -11.52 -5.81 18.34
C GLY A 48 -11.39 -4.67 17.33
N SER A 49 -11.32 -3.41 17.77
CA SER A 49 -11.05 -2.27 16.89
C SER A 49 -9.60 -2.25 16.44
N PHE A 50 -9.29 -1.56 15.34
CA PHE A 50 -7.91 -1.43 14.88
C PHE A 50 -7.11 -0.49 15.78
N ASP A 51 -5.89 -0.89 16.16
CA ASP A 51 -4.91 0.01 16.76
C ASP A 51 -4.38 0.96 15.69
N LYS A 52 -5.03 2.12 15.56
CA LYS A 52 -4.67 3.15 14.58
C LYS A 52 -3.28 3.74 14.81
N THR A 53 -2.66 3.55 15.98
CA THR A 53 -1.27 3.97 16.22
C THR A 53 -0.26 3.06 15.51
N LYS A 54 -0.71 1.88 15.06
CA LYS A 54 0.07 0.87 14.34
C LYS A 54 -0.56 0.53 12.99
N TRP A 55 -1.18 1.53 12.36
CA TRP A 55 -1.83 1.38 11.06
C TRP A 55 -0.87 0.79 10.03
N LEU A 56 -1.24 -0.38 9.47
CA LEU A 56 -0.48 -1.11 8.46
C LEU A 56 0.95 -1.54 8.87
N LYS A 57 1.25 -1.56 10.17
CA LYS A 57 2.57 -1.97 10.73
C LYS A 57 2.75 -3.48 10.91
N GLY A 58 1.91 -4.28 10.29
CA GLY A 58 1.88 -5.73 10.44
C GLY A 58 1.18 -6.16 11.73
N ALA A 59 0.79 -7.43 11.78
CA ALA A 59 0.05 -7.99 12.90
C ALA A 59 0.34 -9.49 13.07
N VAL A 60 0.04 -10.00 14.27
CA VAL A 60 -0.20 -11.43 14.45
C VAL A 60 -1.58 -11.74 13.89
N LEU A 61 -1.65 -12.69 12.97
CA LEU A 61 -2.88 -13.04 12.27
C LEU A 61 -3.73 -13.95 13.14
N ASN A 62 -4.96 -13.51 13.43
CA ASN A 62 -5.96 -14.31 14.13
C ASN A 62 -6.84 -15.08 13.13
N ILE A 63 -6.20 -15.67 12.12
CA ILE A 63 -6.82 -16.53 11.11
C ILE A 63 -5.95 -17.76 10.92
N GLN A 64 -6.60 -18.91 10.75
CA GLN A 64 -5.92 -20.17 10.50
C GLN A 64 -6.78 -21.02 9.56
N PRO A 65 -6.18 -21.72 8.58
CA PRO A 65 -6.93 -22.61 7.72
C PRO A 65 -7.42 -23.83 8.50
N LEU A 66 -8.54 -24.42 8.06
CA LEU A 66 -9.08 -25.65 8.65
C LEU A 66 -8.10 -26.82 8.50
N GLU A 67 -7.41 -26.89 7.35
CA GLU A 67 -6.38 -27.87 7.06
C GLU A 67 -5.00 -27.20 6.93
N PRO A 68 -3.88 -27.89 7.25
CA PRO A 68 -2.55 -27.30 7.14
C PRO A 68 -2.21 -26.83 5.72
N ILE A 69 -1.92 -25.54 5.57
CA ILE A 69 -1.40 -24.97 4.32
C ILE A 69 0.11 -24.78 4.44
N LYS A 70 0.88 -25.41 3.55
CA LYS A 70 2.34 -25.23 3.48
C LYS A 70 2.66 -23.76 3.21
N GLY A 71 3.55 -23.19 4.02
CA GLY A 71 3.96 -21.80 3.89
C GLY A 71 2.97 -20.79 4.47
N TRP A 72 1.97 -21.22 5.25
CA TRP A 72 1.09 -20.30 5.96
C TRP A 72 1.86 -19.47 7.01
N HIS A 73 1.84 -18.16 6.85
CA HIS A 73 2.41 -17.21 7.81
C HIS A 73 1.42 -16.92 8.93
N LYS A 74 1.92 -16.90 10.17
CA LYS A 74 1.15 -16.49 11.38
C LYS A 74 1.20 -14.99 11.63
N THR A 75 2.02 -14.27 10.86
CA THR A 75 2.19 -12.83 10.98
C THR A 75 2.18 -12.20 9.60
N SER A 76 1.75 -10.94 9.54
CA SER A 76 1.90 -10.09 8.37
C SER A 76 3.03 -9.08 8.59
N PRO A 77 3.75 -8.68 7.54
CA PRO A 77 4.82 -7.70 7.66
C PRO A 77 4.28 -6.27 7.81
N ASP A 78 5.12 -5.40 8.37
CA ASP A 78 4.95 -3.95 8.31
C ASP A 78 5.06 -3.45 6.87
N LEU A 79 4.05 -2.71 6.42
CA LEU A 79 3.93 -2.16 5.07
C LEU A 79 4.41 -0.71 4.96
N ASN A 80 4.93 -0.12 6.04
CA ASN A 80 5.40 1.26 6.02
C ASN A 80 6.83 1.35 5.46
N PRO A 81 7.23 2.50 4.90
CA PRO A 81 8.49 2.63 4.15
C PRO A 81 9.76 2.35 4.96
N GLY A 82 9.70 2.50 6.29
CA GLY A 82 10.81 2.20 7.20
C GLY A 82 10.94 0.72 7.57
N SER A 83 10.13 -0.16 6.99
CA SER A 83 10.11 -1.56 7.39
C SER A 83 11.15 -2.41 6.65
N ARG A 84 11.47 -3.57 7.25
CA ARG A 84 12.32 -4.60 6.62
C ARG A 84 11.74 -5.14 5.31
N LEU A 85 10.44 -4.99 5.06
CA LEU A 85 9.87 -5.35 3.76
C LEU A 85 10.36 -4.38 2.69
N TRP A 86 10.26 -3.08 2.94
CA TRP A 86 10.71 -2.02 2.04
C TRP A 86 12.22 -2.03 1.81
N GLU A 87 13.02 -2.33 2.83
CA GLU A 87 14.47 -2.51 2.67
C GLU A 87 14.81 -3.63 1.66
N ARG A 88 14.05 -4.74 1.69
CA ARG A 88 14.31 -5.91 0.85
C ARG A 88 13.70 -5.81 -0.54
N TRP A 89 12.46 -5.32 -0.62
CA TRP A 89 11.71 -5.30 -1.87
C TRP A 89 11.93 -4.02 -2.65
N LYS A 90 12.23 -2.91 -1.95
CA LYS A 90 12.27 -1.55 -2.51
C LYS A 90 10.95 -1.19 -3.19
N GLU A 91 10.88 0.02 -3.74
CA GLU A 91 9.68 0.48 -4.43
C GLU A 91 9.37 -0.39 -5.66
N GLU A 92 10.42 -0.80 -6.39
CA GLU A 92 10.30 -1.58 -7.62
C GLU A 92 9.73 -2.98 -7.37
N GLY A 93 10.13 -3.63 -6.27
CA GLY A 93 9.60 -4.93 -5.90
C GLY A 93 8.13 -4.87 -5.47
N MET A 94 7.74 -3.81 -4.76
CA MET A 94 6.35 -3.57 -4.40
C MET A 94 5.49 -3.35 -5.65
N LEU A 95 5.93 -2.48 -6.56
CA LEU A 95 5.27 -2.25 -7.85
C LEU A 95 5.14 -3.54 -8.67
N ASN A 96 6.23 -4.31 -8.77
CA ASN A 96 6.20 -5.58 -9.51
C ASN A 96 5.20 -6.57 -8.92
N TYR A 97 5.15 -6.68 -7.59
CA TYR A 97 4.21 -7.56 -6.92
C TYR A 97 2.75 -7.15 -7.16
N PHE A 98 2.41 -5.86 -7.11
CA PHE A 98 1.04 -5.41 -7.40
C PHE A 98 0.64 -5.57 -8.87
N LYS A 99 1.59 -5.45 -9.81
CA LYS A 99 1.36 -5.62 -11.25
C LYS A 99 1.25 -7.10 -11.67
N THR A 100 2.06 -7.98 -11.07
CA THR A 100 2.27 -9.35 -11.57
C THR A 100 1.87 -10.45 -10.59
N GLY A 101 1.70 -10.12 -9.31
CA GLY A 101 1.48 -11.08 -8.23
C GLY A 101 2.76 -11.81 -7.80
N LEU A 102 3.91 -11.44 -8.35
CA LEU A 102 5.20 -12.06 -8.08
C LEU A 102 6.05 -11.18 -7.17
N THR A 103 6.59 -11.79 -6.12
CA THR A 103 7.63 -11.21 -5.27
C THR A 103 8.91 -10.94 -6.07
N PRO A 104 9.88 -10.16 -5.54
CA PRO A 104 11.18 -9.97 -6.19
C PRO A 104 11.95 -11.27 -6.49
N ALA A 105 11.61 -12.37 -5.81
CA ALA A 105 12.17 -13.70 -6.07
C ALA A 105 11.46 -14.46 -7.20
N GLY A 106 10.51 -13.85 -7.92
CA GLY A 106 9.79 -14.45 -9.04
C GLY A 106 8.72 -15.48 -8.66
N LYS A 107 8.45 -15.67 -7.36
CA LYS A 107 7.38 -16.54 -6.85
C LYS A 107 6.21 -15.74 -6.29
N LYS A 108 5.04 -16.37 -6.13
CA LYS A 108 3.91 -15.79 -5.37
C LYS A 108 4.29 -15.52 -3.91
N ALA A 109 3.64 -14.55 -3.29
CA ALA A 109 3.68 -14.41 -1.85
C ALA A 109 3.12 -15.68 -1.19
N ASP A 110 3.71 -16.08 -0.07
CA ASP A 110 3.23 -17.25 0.67
C ASP A 110 1.90 -16.90 1.37
N ALA A 111 1.05 -17.91 1.62
CA ALA A 111 -0.26 -17.71 2.24
C ALA A 111 -0.15 -17.08 3.65
N PRO A 112 -1.13 -16.30 4.13
CA PRO A 112 -2.42 -16.01 3.51
C PRO A 112 -2.44 -14.80 2.57
N MET A 113 -1.28 -14.23 2.23
CA MET A 113 -1.24 -13.04 1.40
C MET A 113 -1.83 -13.34 0.01
N PRO A 114 -2.83 -12.57 -0.47
CA PRO A 114 -3.39 -12.74 -1.81
C PRO A 114 -2.37 -12.38 -2.90
N THR A 115 -2.70 -12.63 -4.16
CA THR A 115 -1.94 -12.11 -5.31
C THR A 115 -2.73 -11.04 -6.03
N TYR A 116 -2.04 -10.06 -6.61
CA TYR A 116 -2.67 -8.96 -7.34
C TYR A 116 -2.16 -8.89 -8.78
N THR A 117 -3.01 -8.42 -9.67
CA THR A 117 -2.68 -8.12 -11.07
C THR A 117 -3.34 -6.79 -11.44
N LEU A 118 -2.93 -5.72 -10.76
CA LEU A 118 -3.52 -4.39 -10.93
C LEU A 118 -3.07 -3.77 -12.25
N ALA A 119 -3.91 -2.88 -12.79
CA ALA A 119 -3.48 -1.95 -13.83
C ALA A 119 -2.27 -1.14 -13.34
N PRO A 120 -1.35 -0.73 -14.22
CA PRO A 120 -0.12 -0.04 -13.81
C PRO A 120 -0.38 1.19 -12.93
N GLU A 121 -1.40 1.97 -13.24
CA GLU A 121 -1.75 3.21 -12.56
C GLU A 121 -2.26 2.93 -11.14
N ASP A 122 -3.03 1.87 -10.95
CA ASP A 122 -3.55 1.43 -9.65
C ASP A 122 -2.43 0.85 -8.78
N ALA A 123 -1.49 0.09 -9.36
CA ALA A 123 -0.31 -0.39 -8.65
C ALA A 123 0.55 0.76 -8.13
N GLU A 124 0.75 1.80 -8.95
CA GLU A 124 1.48 2.99 -8.54
C GLU A 124 0.72 3.81 -7.49
N ALA A 125 -0.61 3.91 -7.60
CA ALA A 125 -1.43 4.58 -6.61
C ALA A 125 -1.32 3.89 -5.23
N VAL A 126 -1.40 2.56 -5.20
CA VAL A 126 -1.21 1.77 -3.97
C VAL A 126 0.17 2.03 -3.36
N VAL A 127 1.24 1.94 -4.16
CA VAL A 127 2.61 2.15 -3.66
C VAL A 127 2.82 3.57 -3.16
N GLU A 128 2.26 4.59 -3.84
CA GLU A 128 2.32 5.98 -3.40
C GLU A 128 1.58 6.19 -2.07
N TYR A 129 0.42 5.55 -1.87
CA TYR A 129 -0.25 5.60 -0.58
C TYR A 129 0.59 4.96 0.53
N LEU A 130 1.16 3.77 0.30
CA LEU A 130 2.01 3.11 1.29
C LEU A 130 3.25 3.95 1.63
N LYS A 131 3.81 4.71 0.67
CA LYS A 131 4.92 5.66 0.90
C LYS A 131 4.57 6.81 1.85
N SER A 132 3.28 7.17 1.94
CA SER A 132 2.83 8.25 2.81
C SER A 132 2.71 7.83 4.30
N LEU A 133 2.76 6.53 4.60
CA LEU A 133 2.57 5.98 5.94
C LEU A 133 3.81 6.17 6.84
N LYS A 134 3.58 6.15 8.16
CA LYS A 134 4.61 6.35 9.19
C LYS A 134 4.53 5.30 10.29
#